data_AF-A0A9E4B9R6-F1
#
_entry.id   AF-A0A9E4B9R6-F1
#
_cell.length_a   1.000
_cell.length_b   1.000
_cell.length_c   1.000
_cell.angle_alpha   90.00
_cell.angle_beta   90.00
_cell.angle_gamma   90.00
#
_symmetry.space_group_name_H-M   'P 1'
#
loop_
_entity.id
_entity.type
_entity.pdbx_description
1 polymer ?
#
loop_
_entity_poly.entity_id
_entity_poly.type
_entity_poly.pdbx_seq_one_letter_code
_entity_poly.pdbx_strand_id
1 'polypeptide(L)' 'MSLPHLTLNETRVIGSLLEKAVTTPEQCPLTLNALMTACNQKSSRDPVLSLD' A
#
# COMPACT_ATOMS: atom_id res chain seq x y z
N MET A 1 -12.86 -18.63 14.13
CA MET A 1 -12.29 -18.26 12.83
C MET A 1 -10.96 -17.58 13.10
N SER A 2 -9.84 -18.10 12.57
CA SER A 2 -8.52 -17.46 12.74
C SER A 2 -8.38 -16.32 11.73
N LEU A 3 -7.79 -15.20 12.15
CA LEU A 3 -7.48 -14.10 11.24
C LEU A 3 -6.29 -14.48 10.33
N PRO A 4 -6.25 -13.95 9.09
CA PRO A 4 -5.09 -14.14 8.22
C PRO A 4 -3.86 -13.42 8.81
N HIS A 5 -2.72 -14.11 8.81
CA HIS A 5 -1.43 -13.51 9.12
C HIS A 5 -0.83 -12.97 7.83
N LEU A 6 -0.72 -11.64 7.74
CA LEU A 6 -0.13 -10.96 6.60
C LEU A 6 1.36 -10.74 6.82
N THR A 7 2.15 -10.95 5.78
CA THR A 7 3.54 -10.51 5.73
C THR A 7 3.63 -8.99 5.74
N LEU A 8 4.82 -8.45 5.97
CA LEU A 8 5.08 -7.01 5.93
C LEU A 8 4.69 -6.41 4.56
N ASN A 9 5.03 -7.08 3.47
CA ASN A 9 4.77 -6.61 2.12
C ASN A 9 3.27 -6.65 1.79
N GLU A 10 2.56 -7.71 2.16
CA GLU A 10 1.11 -7.78 1.97
C GLU A 10 0.37 -6.71 2.78
N THR A 11 0.79 -6.50 4.03
CA THR A 11 0.26 -5.43 4.88
C THR A 11 0.49 -4.05 4.24
N ARG A 12 1.68 -3.82 3.67
CA ARG A 12 2.02 -2.59 2.96
C ARG A 12 1.11 -2.36 1.75
N VAL A 13 0.91 -3.39 0.94
CA VAL A 13 0.07 -3.32 -0.26
C VAL A 13 -1.37 -2.96 0.10
N ILE A 14 -1.95 -3.67 1.07
CA ILE A 14 -3.33 -3.44 1.52
C ILE A 14 -3.47 -2.05 2.15
N GLY A 15 -2.53 -1.66 3.01
CA GLY A 15 -2.51 -0.32 3.63
C GLY A 15 -2.41 0.80 2.60
N SER A 16 -1.58 0.63 1.56
CA SER A 16 -1.42 1.62 0.50
C SER A 16 -2.69 1.75 -0.35
N LEU A 17 -3.40 0.65 -0.63
CA LEU A 17 -4.70 0.68 -1.31
C LEU A 17 -5.76 1.39 -0.47
N LEU A 18 -5.85 1.07 0.83
CA LEU A 18 -6.81 1.70 1.75
C LEU A 18 -6.57 3.21 1.86
N GLU A 19 -5.31 3.62 2.04
CA GLU A 19 -4.93 5.03 2.12
C GLU A 19 -5.36 5.79 0.85
N LYS A 20 -5.00 5.27 -0.33
CA LYS A 20 -5.27 5.96 -1.60
C LYS A 20 -6.73 5.94 -2.01
N ALA A 21 -7.49 4.90 -1.65
CA ALA A 21 -8.93 4.88 -1.86
C ALA A 21 -9.65 6.01 -1.11
N VAL A 22 -9.14 6.44 0.04
CA VAL A 22 -9.74 7.51 0.85
C VAL A 22 -9.14 8.88 0.52
N THR A 23 -7.82 8.96 0.38
CA THR A 23 -7.11 10.24 0.25
C THR A 23 -6.99 10.74 -1.19
N THR A 24 -7.05 9.84 -2.18
CA THR A 24 -6.95 10.16 -3.62
C THR A 24 -7.94 9.31 -4.44
N PRO A 25 -9.26 9.41 -4.15
CA PRO A 25 -10.27 8.54 -4.76
C PRO A 25 -10.35 8.66 -6.29
N GLU A 26 -9.96 9.80 -6.85
CA GLU A 26 -9.93 10.06 -8.29
C GLU A 26 -8.87 9.25 -9.04
N GLN A 27 -7.85 8.75 -8.34
CA GLN A 27 -6.78 7.92 -8.91
C GLN A 27 -7.06 6.42 -8.78
N CYS A 28 -8.12 6.04 -8.07
CA CYS A 28 -8.50 4.65 -7.89
C CYS A 28 -9.40 4.14 -9.04
N PRO A 29 -9.26 2.87 -9.46
CA PRO A 29 -8.30 1.88 -8.98
C PRO A 29 -6.87 2.17 -9.45
N LEU A 30 -5.89 1.90 -8.57
CA LEU A 30 -4.47 2.12 -8.89
C LEU A 30 -3.97 1.10 -9.92
N THR A 31 -3.12 1.54 -10.84
CA THR A 31 -2.29 0.63 -11.64
C THR A 31 -1.21 -0.02 -10.77
N LEU A 32 -0.61 -1.11 -11.24
CA LEU A 32 0.48 -1.79 -10.53
C LEU A 32 1.64 -0.83 -10.21
N ASN A 33 2.05 0.00 -11.16
CA ASN A 33 3.15 0.98 -10.98
C ASN A 33 2.77 2.08 -9.98
N ALA A 34 1.52 2.55 -10.00
CA ALA A 34 1.04 3.53 -9.04
C ALA A 34 1.01 2.94 -7.61
N LEU A 35 0.59 1.68 -7.48
CA LEU A 35 0.62 0.97 -6.20
C LEU A 35 2.04 0.73 -5.70
N MET A 36 2.97 0.31 -6.57
CA MET A 36 4.40 0.18 -6.23
C MET A 36 4.98 1.51 -5.75
N THR A 37 4.65 2.60 -6.44
CA THR A 37 5.05 3.96 -6.04
C THR A 37 4.47 4.31 -4.67
N ALA A 38 3.20 3.96 -4.40
CA ALA A 38 2.56 4.17 -3.10
C ALA A 38 3.20 3.33 -1.97
N CYS A 39 3.58 2.08 -2.26
CA CYS A 39 4.24 1.21 -1.30
C CYS A 39 5.63 1.73 -0.88
N ASN A 40 6.35 2.33 -1.84
CA ASN A 40 7.71 2.86 -1.69
C ASN A 40 7.76 4.36 -1.30
N GLN A 41 6.63 4.97 -0.90
CA GLN A 41 6.61 6.37 -0.47
C GLN A 41 7.55 6.61 0.72
N LYS A 42 8.29 7.73 0.68
CA LYS A 42 9.19 8.15 1.76
C LYS A 42 8.47 8.74 2.97
N SER A 43 7.25 9.24 2.76
CA SER A 43 6.38 9.77 3.80
C SER A 43 5.26 8.77 4.13
N SER A 44 4.73 8.84 5.35
CA SER A 44 3.62 8.00 5.82
C SER A 44 3.89 6.48 5.70
N ARG A 45 5.16 6.07 5.77
CA ARG A 45 5.59 4.68 5.78
C ARG A 45 6.58 4.45 6.91
N ASP A 46 6.33 3.42 7.70
CA ASP A 46 7.25 2.93 8.72
C ASP A 46 7.20 1.38 8.74
N PRO A 47 8.30 0.68 8.41
CA PRO A 47 9.55 1.22 7.85
C PRO A 47 9.36 1.71 6.41
N VAL A 48 10.22 2.60 5.93
CA VAL A 48 10.31 2.90 4.49
C VAL A 48 10.84 1.64 3.78
N LEU A 49 10.17 1.21 2.70
CA LEU A 49 10.52 0.02 1.93
C LEU A 49 10.92 0.41 0.50
N SER A 50 11.66 -0.50 -0.15
CA SER A 50 11.95 -0.49 -1.58
C SER A 50 11.55 -1.85 -2.15
N LEU A 51 10.29 -1.97 -2.56
CA LEU A 51 9.74 -3.18 -3.19
C LEU A 51 9.96 -3.14 -4.71
N ASP A 52 10.18 -4.32 -5.30
CA ASP A 52 10.38 -4.56 -6.74
C ASP A 52 9.16 -5.22 -7.41
#